data_AF-A0A7J2LRL3-F1
#
_entry.id   AF-A0A7J2LRL3-F1
#
_cell.length_a   1.000
_cell.length_b   1.000
_cell.length_c   1.000
_cell.angle_alpha   90.00
_cell.angle_beta   90.00
_cell.angle_gamma   90.00
#
_symmetry.space_group_name_H-M   'P 1'
#
loop_
_entity.id
_entity.type
_entity.pdbx_description
1 polymer ?
#
loop_
_entity_poly.entity_id
_entity_poly.type
_entity_poly.pdbx_seq_one_letter_code
_entity_poly.pdbx_strand_id
1 'polypeptide(L)'
;LVSILRGGAIPAAIFSDYFGIKNVAPLRIIFYKGVGETAEEPRIIQPLLIDVRGRNVLIVDDVADTGRTLKTAFEHVKSKDPKEVKIATIHLKPWSIVVPDFFIETTDKWIVYPWEYHEFMREVMEKIEKKELSEEEIKRAKRALERIKEILANLISSRE
;
A
#
# COMPACT_ATOMS: atom_id res chain seq x y z
N LEU A 1 14.02 -8.08 2.84
CA LEU A 1 12.84 -7.33 2.36
C LEU A 1 12.44 -6.31 3.41
N VAL A 2 12.08 -5.10 3.00
CA VAL A 2 11.46 -4.10 3.88
C VAL A 2 10.02 -3.96 3.43
N SER A 3 9.08 -4.38 4.26
CA SER A 3 7.65 -4.31 3.98
C SER A 3 7.10 -2.98 4.48
N ILE A 4 6.50 -2.18 3.59
CA ILE A 4 5.77 -0.99 4.00
C ILE A 4 4.43 -1.42 4.56
N LEU A 5 4.21 -1.19 5.85
CA LEU A 5 2.94 -1.51 6.49
C LEU A 5 1.90 -0.43 6.19
N ARG A 6 0.66 -0.80 5.86
CA ARG A 6 0.10 -2.16 5.87
C ARG A 6 0.09 -2.85 4.50
N GLY A 7 -0.08 -2.09 3.41
CA GLY A 7 -0.32 -2.62 2.06
C GLY A 7 0.76 -3.59 1.57
N GLY A 8 2.02 -3.23 1.79
CA GLY A 8 3.17 -4.06 1.47
C GLY A 8 3.33 -5.36 2.28
N ALA A 9 2.51 -5.63 3.29
CA ALA A 9 2.66 -6.83 4.14
C ALA A 9 2.45 -8.13 3.37
N ILE A 10 1.35 -8.20 2.62
CA ILE A 10 1.00 -9.40 1.83
C ILE A 10 1.98 -9.64 0.67
N PRO A 11 2.29 -8.66 -0.21
CA PRO A 11 3.26 -8.89 -1.28
C PRO A 11 4.66 -9.21 -0.74
N ALA A 12 5.10 -8.61 0.38
CA ALA A 12 6.38 -8.95 0.98
C ALA A 12 6.41 -10.39 1.51
N ALA A 13 5.31 -10.90 2.06
CA ALA A 13 5.20 -12.29 2.49
C ALA A 13 5.30 -13.26 1.30
N ILE A 14 4.63 -12.94 0.18
CA ILE A 14 4.71 -13.72 -1.06
C ILE A 14 6.15 -13.73 -1.60
N PHE A 15 6.82 -12.57 -1.64
CA PHE A 15 8.21 -12.48 -2.09
C PHE A 15 9.16 -13.23 -1.15
N SER A 16 8.93 -13.17 0.16
CA SER A 16 9.72 -13.90 1.15
C SER A 16 9.69 -15.40 0.90
N ASP A 17 8.52 -15.96 0.65
CA ASP A 17 8.33 -17.37 0.33
C ASP A 17 8.98 -17.72 -1.01
N TYR A 18 8.61 -17.01 -2.07
CA TYR A 18 9.06 -17.29 -3.44
C TYR A 18 10.59 -17.21 -3.61
N PHE A 19 11.24 -16.22 -3.00
CA PHE A 19 12.69 -16.04 -3.10
C PHE A 19 13.47 -16.70 -1.95
N GLY A 20 12.80 -17.33 -0.98
CA GLY A 20 13.44 -17.91 0.21
C GLY A 20 14.10 -16.87 1.14
N ILE A 21 13.68 -15.60 1.10
CA ILE A 21 14.27 -14.51 1.87
C ILE A 21 13.60 -14.41 3.24
N LYS A 22 14.22 -15.01 4.26
CA LYS A 22 13.67 -15.03 5.64
C LYS A 22 13.72 -13.67 6.36
N ASN A 23 14.63 -12.78 5.95
CA ASN A 23 14.79 -11.48 6.58
C ASN A 23 13.77 -10.48 6.01
N VAL A 24 12.61 -10.40 6.64
CA VAL A 24 11.55 -9.44 6.33
C VAL A 24 11.37 -8.50 7.52
N ALA A 25 11.52 -7.19 7.30
CA ALA A 25 11.35 -6.20 8.35
C ALA A 25 10.24 -5.21 8.01
N PRO A 26 9.36 -4.89 8.97
CA PRO A 26 8.32 -3.90 8.77
C PRO A 26 8.86 -2.46 8.88
N LEU A 27 8.30 -1.57 8.08
CA LEU A 27 8.43 -0.12 8.19
C LEU A 27 7.02 0.46 8.08
N ARG A 28 6.59 1.27 9.06
CA ARG A 28 5.25 1.86 9.04
C ARG A 28 5.32 3.37 8.89
N ILE A 29 4.65 3.85 7.85
CA ILE A 29 4.50 5.27 7.51
C ILE A 29 3.00 5.59 7.52
N ILE A 30 2.63 6.71 8.13
CA ILE A 30 1.27 7.24 8.08
C ILE A 30 1.30 8.66 7.55
N PHE A 31 0.19 9.11 6.97
CA PHE A 31 0.00 10.51 6.65
C PHE A 31 -0.70 11.19 7.83
N TYR A 32 -0.14 12.30 8.29
CA TYR A 32 -0.68 13.10 9.38
C TYR A 32 -1.05 14.48 8.87
N LYS A 33 -2.26 14.94 9.22
CA LYS A 33 -2.71 16.30 8.99
C LYS A 33 -2.61 17.08 10.30
N GLY A 34 -1.70 18.06 10.38
CA GLY A 34 -1.61 18.97 11.52
C GLY A 34 -2.84 19.88 11.62
N VAL A 35 -3.11 20.39 12.82
CA VAL A 35 -4.17 21.39 13.03
C VAL A 35 -3.81 22.65 12.23
N GLY A 36 -4.64 23.00 11.24
CA GLY A 36 -4.40 24.14 10.35
C GLY A 36 -3.59 23.83 9.10
N GLU A 37 -3.15 22.59 8.90
CA GLU A 37 -2.44 22.18 7.69
C GLU A 37 -3.42 21.74 6.60
N THR A 38 -3.17 22.17 5.36
CA THR A 38 -3.97 21.79 4.19
C THR A 38 -3.48 20.50 3.54
N ALA A 39 -2.21 20.14 3.73
CA ALA A 39 -1.60 18.94 3.17
C ALA A 39 -1.20 17.95 4.27
N GLU A 40 -1.31 16.66 3.99
CA GLU A 40 -0.83 15.61 4.89
C GLU A 40 0.67 15.36 4.65
N GLU A 41 1.46 15.24 5.71
CA GLU A 41 2.88 14.89 5.61
C GLU A 41 3.12 13.43 6.04
N PRO A 42 3.98 12.67 5.32
CA PRO A 42 4.33 11.32 5.70
C PRO A 42 5.19 11.32 6.97
N ARG A 43 4.82 10.49 7.95
CA ARG A 43 5.54 10.29 9.21
C ARG A 43 5.82 8.82 9.43
N ILE A 44 7.08 8.51 9.72
CA ILE A 44 7.50 7.17 10.14
C ILE A 44 7.11 6.99 11.61
N ILE A 45 6.19 6.07 11.88
CA ILE A 45 5.75 5.74 13.25
C ILE A 45 6.33 4.42 13.76
N GLN A 46 6.81 3.58 12.83
CA GLN A 46 7.58 2.39 13.17
C GLN A 46 8.80 2.34 12.26
N PRO A 47 9.96 2.87 12.70
CA PRO A 47 11.16 2.92 11.88
C PRO A 47 11.72 1.52 11.65
N LEU A 48 12.49 1.37 10.57
CA LEU A 48 13.26 0.15 10.32
C LEU A 48 14.27 -0.11 11.45
N LEU A 49 14.10 -1.21 12.19
CA LEU A 49 14.91 -1.56 13.35
C LEU A 49 16.08 -2.52 13.05
N ILE A 50 16.07 -3.20 11.90
CA ILE A 50 17.14 -4.12 11.52
C ILE A 50 18.35 -3.37 10.94
N ASP A 51 19.53 -3.96 11.10
CA ASP A 51 20.75 -3.47 10.45
C ASP A 51 20.78 -3.90 8.98
N VAL A 52 20.83 -2.91 8.09
CA VAL A 52 20.87 -3.10 6.64
C VAL A 52 22.19 -2.65 6.02
N ARG A 53 23.18 -2.25 6.83
CA ARG A 53 24.47 -1.75 6.34
C ARG A 53 25.13 -2.78 5.42
N GLY A 54 25.54 -2.32 4.24
CA GLY A 54 26.17 -3.17 3.22
C GLY A 54 25.28 -4.27 2.63
N ARG A 55 23.96 -4.27 2.91
CA ARG A 55 23.00 -5.23 2.34
C ARG A 55 22.30 -4.68 1.11
N ASN A 56 21.84 -5.57 0.23
CA ASN A 56 20.87 -5.23 -0.80
C ASN A 56 19.47 -5.26 -0.18
N VAL A 57 18.72 -4.17 -0.32
CA VAL A 57 17.39 -4.02 0.26
C VAL A 57 16.35 -3.84 -0.84
N LEU A 58 15.29 -4.63 -0.78
CA LEU A 58 14.09 -4.44 -1.58
C LEU A 58 12.97 -3.94 -0.67
N ILE A 59 12.52 -2.71 -0.90
CA ILE A 59 11.33 -2.11 -0.31
C ILE A 59 10.12 -2.63 -1.10
N VAL A 60 9.10 -3.12 -0.41
CA VAL A 60 7.91 -3.72 -1.02
C VAL A 60 6.66 -3.01 -0.50
N ASP A 61 5.83 -2.54 -1.41
CA ASP A 61 4.49 -2.00 -1.15
C ASP A 61 3.49 -2.56 -2.17
N ASP A 62 2.19 -2.31 -2.01
CA ASP A 62 1.19 -2.74 -2.98
C ASP A 62 1.03 -1.75 -4.14
N VAL A 63 0.98 -0.43 -3.88
CA VAL A 63 0.83 0.61 -4.91
C VAL A 63 1.76 1.80 -4.72
N ALA A 64 2.34 2.27 -5.83
CA ALA A 64 2.96 3.58 -5.91
C ALA A 64 1.90 4.61 -6.33
N ASP A 65 1.18 5.19 -5.36
CA ASP A 65 0.13 6.17 -5.62
C ASP A 65 0.70 7.57 -5.87
N THR A 66 0.75 8.44 -4.85
CA THR A 66 1.43 9.72 -4.96
C THR A 66 2.96 9.57 -4.94
N GLY A 67 3.45 8.40 -4.50
CA GLY A 67 4.88 8.12 -4.33
C GLY A 67 5.50 8.70 -3.05
N ARG A 68 4.76 9.49 -2.25
CA ARG A 68 5.31 10.13 -1.04
C ARG A 68 5.74 9.11 0.02
N THR A 69 4.96 8.06 0.25
CA THR A 69 5.32 6.94 1.15
C THR A 69 6.63 6.28 0.73
N LEU A 70 6.75 5.96 -0.57
CA LEU A 70 7.92 5.29 -1.13
C LEU A 70 9.16 6.16 -1.04
N LYS A 71 9.04 7.47 -1.30
CA LYS A 71 10.14 8.42 -1.14
C LYS A 71 10.64 8.45 0.30
N THR A 72 9.73 8.61 1.27
CA THR A 72 10.08 8.62 2.70
C THR A 72 10.70 7.29 3.14
N ALA A 73 10.16 6.16 2.68
CA ALA A 73 10.72 4.84 2.97
C ALA A 73 12.13 4.68 2.40
N PHE A 74 12.33 5.06 1.13
CA PHE A 74 13.61 4.99 0.46
C PHE A 74 14.68 5.83 1.16
N GLU A 75 14.36 7.08 1.52
CA GLU A 75 15.26 7.98 2.23
C GLU A 75 15.65 7.42 3.61
N HIS A 76 14.69 6.89 4.38
CA HIS A 76 14.94 6.28 5.69
C HIS A 76 15.77 5.00 5.62
N VAL A 77 15.56 4.17 4.60
CA VAL A 77 16.35 2.94 4.39
C VAL A 77 17.75 3.31 3.92
N LYS A 78 17.88 4.26 3.00
CA LYS A 78 19.15 4.72 2.44
C LYS A 78 20.05 5.38 3.49
N SER A 79 19.46 6.07 4.47
CA SER A 79 20.24 6.68 5.58
C SER A 79 20.87 5.66 6.54
N LYS A 80 20.65 4.36 6.33
CA LYS A 80 21.25 3.25 7.10
C LYS A 80 22.37 2.54 6.34
N ASP A 81 22.96 3.21 5.35
CA ASP A 81 24.08 2.75 4.51
C ASP A 81 23.95 1.33 3.91
N PRO A 82 22.80 0.96 3.31
CA PRO A 82 22.70 -0.28 2.54
C PRO A 82 23.60 -0.22 1.29
N LYS A 83 23.98 -1.39 0.77
CA LYS A 83 24.75 -1.50 -0.48
C LYS A 83 23.91 -1.07 -1.69
N GLU A 84 22.62 -1.43 -1.68
CA GLU A 84 21.67 -1.10 -2.74
C GLU A 84 20.26 -1.04 -2.14
N VAL A 85 19.43 -0.14 -2.66
CA VAL A 85 18.00 -0.07 -2.33
C VAL A 85 17.20 -0.04 -3.62
N LYS A 86 16.27 -0.97 -3.76
CA LYS A 86 15.26 -0.99 -4.84
C LYS A 86 13.86 -1.00 -4.27
N ILE A 87 12.89 -0.63 -5.11
CA ILE A 87 11.48 -0.58 -4.77
C ILE A 87 10.69 -1.50 -5.71
N ALA A 88 9.82 -2.31 -5.13
CA ALA A 88 8.83 -3.10 -5.86
C ALA A 88 7.42 -2.78 -5.39
N THR A 89 6.51 -2.57 -6.35
CA THR A 89 5.07 -2.51 -6.09
C THR A 89 4.30 -3.42 -7.03
N ILE A 90 3.01 -3.65 -6.77
CA ILE A 90 2.13 -4.33 -7.72
C ILE A 90 1.72 -3.31 -8.80
N HIS A 91 1.22 -2.15 -8.38
CA HIS A 91 0.73 -1.13 -9.30
C HIS A 91 1.50 0.19 -9.18
N LEU A 92 1.53 0.93 -10.29
CA LEU A 92 2.02 2.30 -10.38
C LEU A 92 0.90 3.22 -10.84
N LYS A 93 0.71 4.36 -10.18
CA LYS A 93 -0.13 5.44 -10.68
C LYS A 93 0.66 6.35 -11.61
N PRO A 94 0.06 6.83 -12.72
CA PRO A 94 0.74 7.75 -13.65
C PRO A 94 1.25 9.05 -13.00
N TRP A 95 0.64 9.47 -11.89
CA TRP A 95 0.99 10.70 -11.16
C TRP A 95 1.96 10.48 -9.99
N SER A 96 2.47 9.26 -9.79
CA SER A 96 3.43 9.00 -8.72
C SER A 96 4.72 9.78 -8.95
N ILE A 97 5.23 10.43 -7.91
CA ILE A 97 6.55 11.09 -7.95
C ILE A 97 7.71 10.09 -7.87
N VAL A 98 7.41 8.83 -7.55
CA VAL A 98 8.38 7.73 -7.50
C VAL A 98 7.94 6.65 -8.47
N VAL A 99 8.81 6.32 -9.43
CA VAL A 99 8.66 5.14 -10.28
C VAL A 99 9.42 3.98 -9.62
N PRO A 100 8.75 2.90 -9.19
CA PRO A 100 9.42 1.73 -8.64
C PRO A 100 10.35 1.08 -9.66
N ASP A 101 11.44 0.47 -9.19
CA ASP A 101 12.32 -0.34 -10.03
C ASP A 101 11.58 -1.54 -10.65
N PHE A 102 10.59 -2.07 -9.92
CA PHE A 102 9.74 -3.17 -10.36
C PHE A 102 8.26 -2.88 -10.08
N PHE A 103 7.42 -3.01 -11.09
CA PHE A 103 5.96 -2.95 -10.96
C PHE A 103 5.32 -3.80 -12.06
N ILE A 104 4.08 -4.26 -11.85
CA ILE A 104 3.38 -5.14 -12.80
C ILE A 104 2.60 -4.31 -13.82
N GLU A 105 1.84 -3.31 -13.36
CA GLU A 105 0.95 -2.54 -14.21
C GLU A 105 0.91 -1.06 -13.80
N THR A 106 0.78 -0.18 -14.80
CA THR A 106 0.42 1.22 -14.60
C THR A 106 -1.08 1.42 -14.80
N THR A 107 -1.77 2.05 -13.85
CA THR A 107 -3.22 2.25 -13.93
C THR A 107 -3.67 3.50 -13.18
N ASP A 108 -4.58 4.28 -13.77
CA ASP A 108 -5.24 5.42 -13.14
C ASP A 108 -6.52 5.03 -12.36
N LYS A 109 -6.94 3.76 -12.45
CA LYS A 109 -8.19 3.28 -11.85
C LYS A 109 -8.07 3.13 -10.34
N TRP A 110 -9.15 3.30 -9.60
CA TRP A 110 -9.18 2.91 -8.19
C TRP A 110 -8.92 1.40 -8.06
N ILE A 111 -7.95 1.01 -7.22
CA ILE A 111 -7.62 -0.38 -6.95
C ILE A 111 -8.23 -0.76 -5.60
N VAL A 112 -8.79 -1.96 -5.51
CA VAL A 112 -9.21 -2.53 -4.22
C VAL A 112 -8.54 -3.89 -4.06
N TYR A 113 -7.59 -3.99 -3.14
CA TYR A 113 -6.89 -5.22 -2.86
C TYR A 113 -7.69 -6.17 -1.95
N PRO A 114 -7.44 -7.49 -2.03
CA PRO A 114 -8.11 -8.46 -1.17
C PRO A 114 -7.91 -8.23 0.34
N TRP A 115 -6.79 -7.62 0.75
CA TRP A 115 -6.48 -7.35 2.16
C TRP A 115 -7.08 -6.06 2.72
N GLU A 116 -7.82 -5.28 1.92
CA GLU A 116 -8.38 -3.99 2.35
C GLU A 116 -9.89 -3.87 2.14
N TYR A 117 -10.60 -4.94 1.78
CA TYR A 117 -12.05 -4.91 1.53
C TYR A 117 -12.86 -4.25 2.66
N HIS A 118 -12.58 -4.58 3.92
CA HIS A 118 -13.29 -3.98 5.06
C HIS A 118 -12.99 -2.48 5.24
N GLU A 119 -11.75 -2.08 4.96
CA GLU A 119 -11.34 -0.68 5.02
C GLU A 119 -11.99 0.12 3.90
N PHE A 120 -11.91 -0.38 2.68
CA PHE A 120 -12.62 0.19 1.53
C PHE A 120 -14.12 0.34 1.79
N MET A 121 -14.79 -0.71 2.30
CA MET A 121 -16.22 -0.65 2.63
C MET A 121 -16.53 0.48 3.61
N ARG A 122 -15.76 0.60 4.69
CA ARG A 122 -15.95 1.63 5.72
C ARG A 122 -15.75 3.04 5.15
N GLU A 123 -14.66 3.26 4.42
CA GLU A 123 -14.34 4.56 3.83
C GLU A 123 -15.38 5.03 2.82
N VAL A 124 -15.83 4.10 1.96
CA VAL A 124 -16.87 4.40 0.97
C VAL A 124 -18.20 4.76 1.65
N MET A 125 -18.61 4.01 2.67
CA MET A 125 -19.83 4.33 3.42
C MET A 125 -19.76 5.71 4.06
N GLU A 126 -18.64 6.04 4.71
CA GLU A 126 -18.41 7.35 5.34
C GLU A 126 -18.47 8.49 4.31
N LYS A 127 -17.82 8.34 3.14
CA LYS A 127 -17.86 9.35 2.07
C LYS A 127 -19.26 9.53 1.47
N ILE A 128 -20.05 8.46 1.38
CA ILE A 128 -21.45 8.54 0.95
C ILE A 128 -22.28 9.33 1.96
N GLU A 129 -22.13 9.04 3.26
CA GLU A 129 -22.83 9.74 4.33
C GLU A 129 -22.50 11.24 4.36
N LYS A 130 -21.22 11.58 4.14
CA LYS A 130 -20.73 12.96 4.06
C LYS A 130 -21.05 13.67 2.73
N LYS A 131 -21.63 12.97 1.74
CA LYS A 131 -21.93 13.48 0.39
C LYS A 131 -20.68 14.00 -0.34
N GLU A 132 -19.54 13.35 -0.13
CA GLU A 132 -18.25 13.71 -0.73
C GLU A 132 -17.99 13.05 -2.10
N LEU A 133 -18.94 12.25 -2.59
CA LEU A 133 -18.84 11.54 -3.86
C LEU A 133 -19.90 12.04 -4.85
N SER A 134 -19.50 12.16 -6.11
CA SER A 134 -20.41 12.37 -7.24
C SER A 134 -21.31 11.16 -7.46
N GLU A 135 -22.42 11.35 -8.17
CA GLU A 135 -23.35 10.26 -8.51
C GLU A 135 -22.65 9.11 -9.27
N GLU A 136 -21.70 9.45 -10.14
CA GLU A 136 -20.92 8.46 -10.89
C GLU A 136 -20.00 7.65 -9.98
N GLU A 137 -19.32 8.30 -9.03
CA GLU A 137 -18.47 7.64 -8.05
C GLU A 137 -19.28 6.73 -7.14
N ILE A 138 -20.46 7.18 -6.68
CA ILE A 138 -21.39 6.37 -5.90
C ILE A 138 -21.78 5.12 -6.69
N LYS A 139 -22.09 5.25 -7.99
CA LYS A 139 -22.44 4.11 -8.85
C LYS A 139 -21.27 3.13 -9.03
N ARG A 140 -20.03 3.62 -9.12
CA ARG A 140 -18.82 2.78 -9.20
C ARG A 140 -18.57 2.07 -7.87
N ALA A 141 -18.61 2.80 -6.77
CA ALA A 141 -18.49 2.29 -5.41
C ALA A 141 -19.50 1.18 -5.11
N LYS A 142 -20.80 1.41 -5.40
CA LYS A 142 -21.84 0.39 -5.19
C LYS A 142 -21.58 -0.89 -5.98
N ARG A 143 -21.10 -0.79 -7.22
CA ARG A 143 -20.72 -1.97 -8.03
C ARG A 143 -19.53 -2.73 -7.42
N ALA A 144 -18.51 -2.01 -6.94
CA ALA A 144 -17.38 -2.63 -6.26
C ALA A 144 -17.81 -3.31 -4.95
N LEU A 145 -18.66 -2.65 -4.16
CA LEU A 145 -19.21 -3.21 -2.92
C LEU A 145 -20.00 -4.50 -3.17
N GLU A 146 -20.86 -4.51 -4.20
CA GLU A 146 -21.62 -5.72 -4.55
C GLU A 146 -20.69 -6.87 -4.93
N ARG A 147 -19.67 -6.57 -5.75
CA ARG A 147 -18.67 -7.57 -6.13
C ARG A 147 -17.90 -8.13 -4.93
N ILE A 148 -17.53 -7.27 -3.99
CA ILE A 148 -16.86 -7.69 -2.75
C ILE A 148 -17.77 -8.58 -1.92
N LYS A 149 -19.06 -8.23 -1.78
CA LYS A 149 -20.06 -9.05 -1.08
C LYS A 149 -20.21 -10.42 -1.72
N GLU A 150 -20.29 -10.50 -3.06
CA GLU A 150 -20.33 -11.77 -3.79
C GLU A 150 -19.09 -12.64 -3.48
N ILE A 151 -17.89 -12.05 -3.56
CA ILE A 151 -16.63 -12.77 -3.27
C ILE A 151 -16.64 -13.30 -1.82
N LEU A 152 -17.03 -12.47 -0.86
CA LEU A 152 -17.09 -12.86 0.56
C LEU A 152 -18.15 -13.92 0.83
N ALA A 153 -19.33 -13.82 0.21
CA ALA A 153 -20.39 -14.82 0.34
C ALA A 153 -19.93 -16.18 -0.18
N ASN A 154 -19.30 -16.22 -1.36
CA ASN A 154 -18.78 -17.45 -1.96
C ASN A 154 -17.70 -18.13 -1.10
N LEU A 155 -16.85 -17.35 -0.42
CA LEU A 155 -15.83 -17.88 0.49
C LEU A 155 -16.41 -18.55 1.74
N ILE A 156 -17.60 -18.11 2.17
CA ILE A 156 -18.31 -18.67 3.33
C ILE A 156 -19.15 -19.87 2.89
N SER A 157 -19.83 -19.79 1.75
CA SER A 157 -20.71 -20.85 1.25
C SER A 157 -19.97 -22.07 0.69
N SER A 158 -18.69 -21.94 0.31
CA SER A 158 -17.86 -23.08 -0.11
C SER A 158 -17.32 -23.91 1.07
N ARG A 159 -17.84 -23.73 2.28
CA ARG A 159 -17.45 -24.46 3.50
C ARG A 159 -18.49 -25.46 4.01
N GLU A 160 -19.56 -25.69 3.24
CA GLU A 160 -20.51 -26.81 3.42
C GLU A 160 -20.34 -27.83 2.29
#